data_AF-S9RJE9-F1
#
_entry.id   AF-S9RJE9-F1
#
_cell.length_a   1.000
_cell.length_b   1.000
_cell.length_c   1.000
_cell.angle_alpha   90.00
_cell.angle_beta   90.00
_cell.angle_gamma   90.00
#
_symmetry.space_group_name_H-M   'P 1'
#
loop_
_entity.id
_entity.type
_entity.pdbx_description
1 polymer ?
#
loop_
_entity_poly.entity_id
_entity_poly.type
_entity_poly.pdbx_seq_one_letter_code
_entity_poly.pdbx_strand_id
1 'polypeptide(L)'
;MTARHVVPDGSICAGSIGVADEFDLQRLNIQPQDAVGFDAKLLKFARSDEYEFAQFCPMEQLAARKKIFVAGFPGKTETGAPSYREGILSTTELNSTGVIETDGQSVGGMSGGPVFSENLNGLVGIVSGAQFAADGAVSYYGILPVASFAATFNLTPSPKPCYSQYRLIDLFGTGDIDVEDLWWETGEAPLELKVNETEGFCFLAGIFGEFNDPSDSVEILLKEGFFVLNGENFNGGSHGAYAKCVRYSH
;
A
#
# COMPACT_ATOMS: atom_id res chain seq x y z
N MET A 1 -12.60 16.69 -1.26
CA MET A 1 -11.30 17.20 -0.75
C MET A 1 -10.44 17.54 -1.95
N THR A 2 -9.67 18.63 -1.91
CA THR A 2 -8.81 19.08 -3.03
C THR A 2 -7.63 19.91 -2.52
N ALA A 3 -6.70 20.30 -3.40
CA ALA A 3 -5.62 21.21 -3.07
C ALA A 3 -6.14 22.65 -2.87
N ARG A 4 -5.61 23.41 -1.90
CA ARG A 4 -6.11 24.77 -1.59
C ARG A 4 -5.88 25.72 -2.76
N HIS A 5 -4.76 25.64 -3.45
CA HIS A 5 -4.50 26.52 -4.62
C HIS A 5 -5.46 26.30 -5.81
N VAL A 6 -6.19 25.17 -5.85
CA VAL A 6 -7.26 24.92 -6.84
C VAL A 6 -8.55 25.66 -6.48
N VAL A 7 -8.67 26.15 -5.24
CA VAL A 7 -9.81 26.90 -4.71
C VAL A 7 -9.35 28.29 -4.23
N PRO A 8 -9.08 29.24 -5.14
CA PRO A 8 -8.72 30.60 -4.75
C PRO A 8 -9.82 31.26 -3.90
N ASP A 9 -9.43 32.21 -3.05
CA ASP A 9 -10.38 32.96 -2.22
C ASP A 9 -11.43 33.67 -3.07
N GLY A 10 -12.70 33.53 -2.69
CA GLY A 10 -13.84 34.10 -3.44
C GLY A 10 -14.24 33.33 -4.69
N SER A 11 -13.62 32.19 -4.99
CA SER A 11 -14.03 31.35 -6.12
C SER A 11 -15.42 30.73 -5.93
N ILE A 12 -16.11 30.52 -7.05
CA ILE A 12 -17.34 29.73 -7.11
C ILE A 12 -16.95 28.34 -7.56
N CYS A 13 -17.04 27.36 -6.67
CA CYS A 13 -16.67 25.99 -6.97
C CYS A 13 -17.84 25.20 -7.54
N ALA A 14 -17.56 24.43 -8.58
CA ALA A 14 -18.45 23.40 -9.11
C ALA A 14 -17.65 22.16 -9.50
N GLY A 15 -18.30 21.00 -9.55
CA GLY A 15 -17.68 19.76 -9.96
C GLY A 15 -18.70 18.67 -10.25
N SER A 16 -18.23 17.64 -10.93
CA SER A 16 -18.98 16.43 -11.32
C SER A 16 -18.31 15.20 -10.72
N ILE A 17 -19.05 14.10 -10.61
CA ILE A 17 -18.54 12.84 -10.04
C ILE A 17 -18.13 11.92 -11.19
N GLY A 18 -16.90 11.41 -11.15
CA GLY A 18 -16.41 10.38 -12.08
C GLY A 18 -16.00 10.88 -13.47
N VAL A 19 -16.46 12.05 -13.90
CA VAL A 19 -16.16 12.66 -15.21
C VAL A 19 -15.82 14.14 -15.07
N ALA A 20 -15.06 14.71 -16.00
CA ALA A 20 -14.91 16.15 -16.16
C ALA A 20 -15.88 16.63 -17.24
N ASP A 21 -17.16 16.77 -16.88
CA ASP A 21 -18.23 17.19 -17.79
C ASP A 21 -18.80 18.55 -17.36
N GLU A 22 -18.68 19.54 -18.25
CA GLU A 22 -19.19 20.90 -18.01
C GLU A 22 -20.73 20.95 -17.95
N PHE A 23 -21.42 19.95 -18.51
CA PHE A 23 -22.88 19.87 -18.52
C PHE A 23 -23.47 19.20 -17.28
N ASP A 24 -22.67 18.50 -16.47
CA ASP A 24 -23.08 17.82 -15.23
C ASP A 24 -22.44 18.44 -13.98
N LEU A 25 -22.13 19.74 -14.04
CA LEU A 25 -21.53 20.46 -12.92
C LEU A 25 -22.52 20.72 -11.80
N GLN A 26 -22.17 20.26 -10.61
CA GLN A 26 -22.90 20.55 -9.38
C GLN A 26 -22.15 21.57 -8.53
N ARG A 27 -22.90 22.48 -7.91
CA ARG A 27 -22.33 23.50 -7.03
C ARG A 27 -21.66 22.86 -5.81
N LEU A 28 -20.47 23.36 -5.47
CA LEU A 28 -19.71 22.97 -4.29
C LEU A 28 -19.63 24.15 -3.30
N ASN A 29 -19.91 23.89 -2.03
CA ASN A 29 -19.74 24.82 -0.93
C ASN A 29 -18.39 24.60 -0.27
N ILE A 30 -17.57 25.66 -0.19
CA ILE A 30 -16.32 25.65 0.54
C ILE A 30 -16.62 25.47 2.03
N GLN A 31 -15.98 24.49 2.66
CA GLN A 31 -16.18 24.21 4.07
C GLN A 31 -15.25 25.08 4.94
N PRO A 32 -15.68 25.44 6.17
CA PRO A 32 -14.91 26.34 7.03
C PRO A 32 -13.66 25.68 7.66
N GLN A 33 -13.58 24.35 7.69
CA GLN A 33 -12.40 23.64 8.19
C GLN A 33 -11.17 23.98 7.34
N ASP A 34 -10.06 24.28 8.01
CA ASP A 34 -8.81 24.64 7.35
C ASP A 34 -7.66 23.78 7.85
N ALA A 35 -6.99 23.08 6.93
CA ALA A 35 -5.79 22.31 7.21
C ALA A 35 -4.59 23.26 7.32
N VAL A 36 -4.41 23.86 8.50
CA VAL A 36 -3.33 24.81 8.76
C VAL A 36 -1.97 24.14 8.48
N GLY A 37 -1.13 24.80 7.68
CA GLY A 37 0.18 24.28 7.28
C GLY A 37 0.17 23.32 6.09
N PHE A 38 -1.01 22.96 5.56
CA PHE A 38 -1.13 22.08 4.39
C PHE A 38 -1.92 22.77 3.28
N ASP A 39 -1.56 22.54 2.03
CA ASP A 39 -2.26 23.05 0.84
C ASP A 39 -3.52 22.21 0.53
N ALA A 40 -4.41 22.05 1.51
CA ALA A 40 -5.61 21.24 1.39
C ALA A 40 -6.88 22.04 1.72
N LYS A 41 -7.97 21.77 0.99
CA LYS A 41 -9.29 22.36 1.22
C LYS A 41 -10.41 21.33 1.17
N LEU A 42 -11.41 21.55 2.01
CA LEU A 42 -12.61 20.73 2.05
C LEU A 42 -13.75 21.45 1.30
N LEU A 43 -14.38 20.73 0.38
CA LEU A 43 -15.54 21.14 -0.39
C LEU A 43 -16.67 20.13 -0.15
N LYS A 44 -17.91 20.60 -0.18
CA LYS A 44 -19.11 19.77 -0.04
C LYS A 44 -20.07 20.06 -1.19
N PHE A 45 -20.65 19.04 -1.82
CA PHE A 45 -21.76 19.24 -2.74
C PHE A 45 -22.91 20.00 -2.06
N ALA A 46 -23.47 20.98 -2.77
CA ALA A 46 -24.60 21.77 -2.25
C ALA A 46 -25.86 20.90 -2.10
N ARG A 47 -25.96 19.82 -2.88
CA ARG A 47 -26.99 18.79 -2.74
C ARG A 47 -26.62 17.81 -1.63
N SER A 48 -27.62 17.40 -0.86
CA SER A 48 -27.48 16.44 0.25
C SER A 48 -27.91 15.03 -0.19
N ASP A 49 -27.27 14.51 -1.24
CA ASP A 49 -27.46 13.13 -1.68
C ASP A 49 -26.49 12.19 -0.94
N GLU A 50 -26.74 10.89 -0.97
CA GLU A 50 -25.79 9.88 -0.48
C GLU A 50 -24.73 9.61 -1.55
N TYR A 51 -23.46 9.62 -1.14
CA TYR A 51 -22.32 9.39 -2.02
C TYR A 51 -21.43 8.31 -1.43
N GLU A 52 -20.92 7.43 -2.29
CA GLU A 52 -19.79 6.59 -1.92
C GLU A 52 -18.57 7.47 -1.62
N PHE A 53 -17.85 7.15 -0.55
CA PHE A 53 -16.67 7.89 -0.15
C PHE A 53 -15.51 6.94 0.10
N ALA A 54 -14.32 7.37 -0.31
CA ALA A 54 -13.09 6.66 0.02
C ALA A 54 -12.68 6.95 1.46
N GLN A 55 -12.22 5.91 2.16
CA GLN A 55 -11.54 6.04 3.45
C GLN A 55 -10.08 6.45 3.23
N PHE A 56 -9.37 6.88 4.28
CA PHE A 56 -7.95 7.22 4.17
C PHE A 56 -7.03 6.17 4.80
N CYS A 57 -5.81 6.07 4.28
CA CYS A 57 -4.76 5.22 4.80
C CYS A 57 -3.92 5.97 5.83
N PRO A 58 -3.88 5.52 7.11
CA PRO A 58 -2.94 6.06 8.09
C PRO A 58 -1.51 5.93 7.58
N MET A 59 -0.67 6.96 7.70
CA MET A 59 0.71 6.88 7.20
C MET A 59 1.57 6.00 8.12
N GLU A 60 2.23 4.99 7.56
CA GLU A 60 3.13 4.08 8.26
C GLU A 60 4.55 4.23 7.68
N GLN A 61 5.60 4.00 8.48
CA GLN A 61 6.98 4.04 7.96
C GLN A 61 7.22 3.01 6.84
N LEU A 62 6.53 1.86 6.92
CA LEU A 62 6.59 0.80 5.90
C LEU A 62 5.87 1.17 4.59
N ALA A 63 5.19 2.31 4.53
CA ALA A 63 4.59 2.82 3.29
C ALA A 63 5.66 3.30 2.31
N ALA A 64 6.88 3.60 2.77
CA ALA A 64 7.98 3.95 1.88
C ALA A 64 8.22 2.81 0.86
N ARG A 65 8.43 3.19 -0.40
CA ARG A 65 8.64 2.29 -1.55
C ARG A 65 7.41 1.44 -1.93
N LYS A 66 6.25 1.67 -1.32
CA LYS A 66 5.01 0.99 -1.71
C LYS A 66 4.39 1.65 -2.92
N LYS A 67 3.78 0.82 -3.77
CA LYS A 67 3.08 1.26 -4.96
C LYS A 67 1.83 2.06 -4.59
N ILE A 68 1.56 3.07 -5.40
CA ILE A 68 0.40 3.95 -5.32
C ILE A 68 -0.21 4.18 -6.71
N PHE A 69 -1.48 4.56 -6.72
CA PHE A 69 -2.16 5.03 -7.92
C PHE A 69 -2.51 6.50 -7.78
N VAL A 70 -1.93 7.32 -8.65
CA VAL A 70 -2.24 8.75 -8.78
C VAL A 70 -3.34 8.92 -9.81
N ALA A 71 -4.45 9.53 -9.41
CA ALA A 71 -5.59 9.77 -10.28
C ALA A 71 -6.01 11.23 -10.31
N GLY A 72 -6.57 11.67 -11.43
CA GLY A 72 -7.06 13.03 -11.61
C GLY A 72 -7.47 13.30 -13.05
N PHE A 73 -7.84 14.54 -13.35
CA PHE A 73 -8.22 14.97 -14.69
C PHE A 73 -7.13 15.86 -15.28
N PRO A 74 -6.25 15.35 -16.14
CA PRO A 74 -5.29 16.19 -16.83
C PRO A 74 -6.01 17.29 -17.63
N GLY A 75 -5.47 18.50 -17.62
CA GLY A 75 -6.04 19.60 -18.39
C GLY A 75 -5.93 19.33 -19.89
N LYS A 76 -6.96 19.72 -20.63
CA LYS A 76 -7.02 19.64 -22.11
C LYS A 76 -6.95 18.21 -22.67
N THR A 77 -7.47 17.21 -21.95
CA THR A 77 -7.69 15.87 -22.52
C THR A 77 -8.94 15.86 -23.39
N GLU A 78 -8.93 15.07 -24.46
CA GLU A 78 -10.06 14.96 -25.40
C GLU A 78 -11.21 14.10 -24.86
N THR A 79 -10.94 13.27 -23.85
CA THR A 79 -11.89 12.24 -23.38
C THR A 79 -12.73 12.67 -22.18
N GLY A 80 -12.32 13.71 -21.44
CA GLY A 80 -12.94 14.08 -20.16
C GLY A 80 -12.87 12.98 -19.08
N ALA A 81 -12.12 11.90 -19.33
CA ALA A 81 -11.99 10.75 -18.45
C ALA A 81 -10.84 10.94 -17.44
N PRO A 82 -10.95 10.33 -16.24
CA PRO A 82 -9.85 10.34 -15.28
C PRO A 82 -8.63 9.59 -15.82
N SER A 83 -7.45 10.15 -15.60
CA SER A 83 -6.17 9.50 -15.88
C SER A 83 -5.67 8.84 -14.60
N TYR A 84 -5.26 7.57 -14.71
CA TYR A 84 -4.63 6.81 -13.64
C TYR A 84 -3.18 6.56 -14.00
N ARG A 85 -2.29 6.77 -13.02
CA ARG A 85 -0.85 6.62 -13.17
C ARG A 85 -0.30 5.86 -11.99
N GLU A 86 0.53 4.88 -12.26
CA GLU A 86 1.23 4.12 -11.23
C GLU A 86 2.53 4.83 -10.83
N GLY A 87 2.89 4.71 -9.56
CA GLY A 87 4.18 5.09 -9.02
C GLY A 87 4.38 4.44 -7.65
N ILE A 88 5.38 4.90 -6.92
CA ILE A 88 5.70 4.51 -5.55
C ILE A 88 5.78 5.74 -4.65
N LEU A 89 5.57 5.55 -3.35
CA LEU A 89 5.99 6.54 -2.35
C LEU A 89 7.51 6.53 -2.27
N SER A 90 8.17 7.57 -2.77
CA SER A 90 9.64 7.67 -2.77
C SER A 90 10.18 7.83 -1.34
N THR A 91 9.39 8.47 -0.47
CA THR A 91 9.65 8.64 0.95
C THR A 91 8.33 8.65 1.73
N THR A 92 8.39 8.61 3.06
CA THR A 92 7.26 8.92 3.95
C THR A 92 7.51 10.19 4.76
N GLU A 93 8.70 10.78 4.63
CA GLU A 93 9.09 12.01 5.30
C GLU A 93 8.47 13.21 4.61
N LEU A 94 7.99 14.17 5.42
CA LEU A 94 7.49 15.43 4.92
C LEU A 94 8.65 16.37 4.62
N ASN A 95 8.60 17.03 3.47
CA ASN A 95 9.44 18.19 3.23
C ASN A 95 8.94 19.43 4.01
N SER A 96 9.64 20.56 3.89
CA SER A 96 9.29 21.82 4.57
C SER A 96 7.93 22.40 4.19
N THR A 97 7.29 21.89 3.13
CA THR A 97 5.95 22.30 2.67
C THR A 97 4.86 21.30 3.06
N GLY A 98 5.20 20.25 3.82
CA GLY A 98 4.23 19.23 4.25
C GLY A 98 3.88 18.21 3.17
N VAL A 99 4.71 18.07 2.15
CA VAL A 99 4.52 17.19 0.99
C VAL A 99 5.43 15.97 1.10
N ILE A 100 4.93 14.82 0.64
CA ILE A 100 5.69 13.58 0.45
C ILE A 100 6.05 13.42 -1.02
N GLU A 101 7.27 12.98 -1.29
CA GLU A 101 7.77 12.74 -2.66
C GLU A 101 7.32 11.39 -3.20
N THR A 102 7.00 11.38 -4.50
CA THR A 102 6.64 10.19 -5.28
C THR A 102 7.22 10.29 -6.69
N ASP A 103 7.36 9.16 -7.37
CA ASP A 103 7.60 9.09 -8.82
C ASP A 103 6.29 8.89 -9.61
N GLY A 104 5.15 8.81 -8.92
CA GLY A 104 3.82 8.79 -9.50
C GLY A 104 3.57 10.08 -10.26
N GLN A 105 3.78 10.01 -11.58
CA GLN A 105 3.77 11.20 -12.42
C GLN A 105 2.42 11.92 -12.32
N SER A 106 2.46 13.23 -12.12
CA SER A 106 1.31 14.10 -12.28
C SER A 106 1.53 15.08 -13.42
N VAL A 107 0.45 15.60 -13.97
CA VAL A 107 0.48 16.64 -15.01
C VAL A 107 -0.49 17.75 -14.64
N GLY A 108 -0.35 18.91 -15.29
CA GLY A 108 -1.26 20.05 -15.09
C GLY A 108 -2.73 19.63 -15.21
N GLY A 109 -3.55 20.07 -14.25
CA GLY A 109 -4.97 19.69 -14.12
C GLY A 109 -5.24 18.59 -13.10
N MET A 110 -4.27 17.73 -12.76
CA MET A 110 -4.48 16.66 -11.79
C MET A 110 -4.41 17.10 -10.31
N SER A 111 -4.10 18.37 -10.04
CA SER A 111 -3.95 18.88 -8.68
C SER A 111 -5.23 18.72 -7.86
N GLY A 112 -5.08 18.28 -6.61
CA GLY A 112 -6.20 17.91 -5.73
C GLY A 112 -6.84 16.55 -6.05
N GLY A 113 -6.39 15.87 -7.11
CA GLY A 113 -6.81 14.51 -7.44
C GLY A 113 -6.37 13.48 -6.39
N PRO A 114 -7.08 12.35 -6.26
CA PRO A 114 -6.79 11.36 -5.23
C PRO A 114 -5.54 10.53 -5.54
N VAL A 115 -4.84 10.12 -4.49
CA VAL A 115 -3.73 9.16 -4.54
C VAL A 115 -4.10 7.97 -3.65
N PHE A 116 -4.20 6.78 -4.24
CA PHE A 116 -4.63 5.55 -3.57
C PHE A 116 -3.46 4.63 -3.25
N SER A 117 -3.64 3.78 -2.24
CA SER A 117 -2.76 2.62 -2.04
C SER A 117 -2.92 1.63 -3.20
N GLU A 118 -1.92 0.79 -3.44
CA GLU A 118 -1.98 -0.27 -4.47
C GLU A 118 -3.24 -1.13 -4.38
N ASN A 119 -3.64 -1.52 -3.17
CA ASN A 119 -4.82 -2.35 -2.93
C ASN A 119 -6.15 -1.56 -2.93
N LEU A 120 -6.11 -0.26 -3.23
CA LEU A 120 -7.28 0.65 -3.24
C LEU A 120 -8.09 0.68 -1.93
N ASN A 121 -7.53 0.19 -0.81
CA ASN A 121 -8.22 0.18 0.49
C ASN A 121 -8.40 1.60 1.06
N GLY A 122 -7.65 2.60 0.56
CA GLY A 122 -7.89 3.98 0.92
C GLY A 122 -7.01 5.00 0.21
N LEU A 123 -7.29 6.26 0.53
CA LEU A 123 -6.54 7.43 0.10
C LEU A 123 -5.26 7.58 0.92
N VAL A 124 -4.12 7.56 0.24
CA VAL A 124 -2.81 7.92 0.80
C VAL A 124 -2.67 9.44 0.86
N GLY A 125 -3.06 10.10 -0.22
CA GLY A 125 -2.76 11.52 -0.45
C GLY A 125 -3.72 12.18 -1.42
N ILE A 126 -3.50 13.48 -1.63
CA ILE A 126 -3.99 14.21 -2.80
C ILE A 126 -2.79 14.77 -3.57
N VAL A 127 -2.92 14.87 -4.89
CA VAL A 127 -1.88 15.44 -5.75
C VAL A 127 -1.64 16.90 -5.37
N SER A 128 -0.40 17.24 -5.03
CA SER A 128 0.03 18.63 -4.78
C SER A 128 0.58 19.28 -6.04
N GLY A 129 1.30 18.51 -6.85
CA GLY A 129 1.89 18.98 -8.10
C GLY A 129 3.26 18.35 -8.38
N ALA A 130 4.10 19.07 -9.11
CA ALA A 130 5.48 18.70 -9.41
C ALA A 130 6.40 19.90 -9.17
N GLN A 131 7.59 19.64 -8.63
CA GLN A 131 8.66 20.62 -8.53
C GLN A 131 9.60 20.45 -9.72
N PHE A 132 10.01 21.56 -10.32
CA PHE A 132 10.93 21.59 -11.44
C PHE A 132 12.25 22.25 -11.05
N ALA A 133 13.34 21.74 -11.60
CA ALA A 133 14.65 22.36 -11.55
C ALA A 133 14.75 23.52 -12.55
N ALA A 134 15.82 24.31 -12.46
CA ALA A 134 16.01 25.50 -13.29
C ALA A 134 16.11 25.21 -14.80
N ASP A 135 16.50 23.98 -15.16
CA ASP A 135 16.56 23.48 -16.53
C ASP A 135 15.21 22.95 -17.05
N GLY A 136 14.16 22.99 -16.23
CA GLY A 136 12.83 22.48 -16.56
C GLY A 136 12.68 20.97 -16.35
N ALA A 137 13.70 20.26 -15.88
CA ALA A 137 13.57 18.86 -15.49
C ALA A 137 12.73 18.74 -14.21
N VAL A 138 11.96 17.66 -14.10
CA VAL A 138 11.21 17.38 -12.87
C VAL A 138 12.19 16.97 -11.78
N SER A 139 12.15 17.66 -10.65
CA SER A 139 12.90 17.28 -9.45
C SER A 139 12.16 16.20 -8.66
N TYR A 140 10.86 16.40 -8.40
CA TYR A 140 10.01 15.41 -7.75
C TYR A 140 8.52 15.69 -8.02
N TYR A 141 7.69 14.66 -7.87
CA TYR A 141 6.23 14.81 -7.79
C TYR A 141 5.82 14.77 -6.32
N GLY A 142 4.85 15.62 -5.96
CA GLY A 142 4.44 15.84 -4.59
C GLY A 142 3.01 15.39 -4.33
N ILE A 143 2.81 14.67 -3.23
CA ILE A 143 1.48 14.38 -2.67
C ILE A 143 1.35 14.98 -1.27
N LEU A 144 0.18 15.53 -0.97
CA LEU A 144 -0.19 15.91 0.39
C LEU A 144 -0.77 14.68 1.09
N PRO A 145 -0.12 14.14 2.13
CA PRO A 145 -0.61 12.95 2.80
C PRO A 145 -1.89 13.24 3.58
N VAL A 146 -2.96 12.51 3.28
CA VAL A 146 -4.28 12.72 3.89
C VAL A 146 -4.22 12.53 5.41
N ALA A 147 -3.40 11.59 5.88
CA ALA A 147 -3.20 11.33 7.29
C ALA A 147 -2.78 12.58 8.11
N SER A 148 -2.05 13.52 7.50
CA SER A 148 -1.54 14.71 8.20
C SER A 148 -2.61 15.75 8.54
N PHE A 149 -3.76 15.72 7.87
CA PHE A 149 -4.88 16.63 8.12
C PHE A 149 -6.23 15.92 8.26
N ALA A 150 -6.22 14.59 8.38
CA ALA A 150 -7.42 13.76 8.50
C ALA A 150 -8.28 14.14 9.71
N ALA A 151 -7.66 14.43 10.86
CA ALA A 151 -8.38 14.83 12.07
C ALA A 151 -9.13 16.16 11.88
N THR A 152 -8.51 17.15 11.23
CA THR A 152 -9.10 18.45 10.95
C THR A 152 -10.33 18.35 10.04
N PHE A 153 -10.31 17.42 9.08
CA PHE A 153 -11.43 17.18 8.17
C PHE A 153 -12.37 16.05 8.64
N ASN A 154 -12.16 15.49 9.84
CA ASN A 154 -12.94 14.40 10.40
C ASN A 154 -13.09 13.20 9.45
N LEU A 155 -11.98 12.81 8.82
CA LEU A 155 -11.96 11.71 7.85
C LEU A 155 -11.95 10.34 8.54
N THR A 156 -12.53 9.34 7.88
CA THR A 156 -12.59 7.96 8.39
C THR A 156 -11.39 7.15 7.90
N PRO A 157 -10.59 6.54 8.81
CA PRO A 157 -9.49 5.67 8.42
C PRO A 157 -10.01 4.37 7.81
N SER A 158 -9.22 3.79 6.90
CA SER A 158 -9.49 2.45 6.39
C SER A 158 -9.38 1.43 7.53
N PRO A 159 -10.37 0.54 7.70
CA PRO A 159 -10.29 -0.57 8.65
C PRO A 159 -9.40 -1.69 8.12
N LYS A 160 -9.08 -1.69 6.81
CA LYS A 160 -8.19 -2.65 6.18
C LYS A 160 -6.78 -2.05 6.05
N PRO A 161 -5.72 -2.85 6.20
CA PRO A 161 -4.37 -2.35 6.02
C PRO A 161 -4.11 -1.88 4.59
N CYS A 162 -3.40 -0.76 4.44
CA CYS A 162 -3.15 -0.14 3.14
C CYS A 162 -1.79 -0.51 2.53
N TYR A 163 -0.78 -0.75 3.37
CA TYR A 163 0.61 -0.93 2.94
C TYR A 163 1.18 -2.30 3.31
N SER A 164 0.54 -2.99 4.25
CA SER A 164 0.87 -4.34 4.64
C SER A 164 0.11 -5.35 3.80
N GLN A 165 0.83 -6.02 2.90
CA GLN A 165 0.41 -7.26 2.25
C GLN A 165 0.90 -8.46 3.09
N TYR A 166 0.61 -8.46 4.39
CA TYR A 166 0.78 -9.65 5.20
C TYR A 166 -0.59 -10.10 5.64
N ARG A 167 -1.25 -10.91 4.81
CA ARG A 167 -2.13 -11.90 5.39
C ARG A 167 -1.18 -12.97 5.93
N LEU A 168 -0.99 -13.01 7.26
CA LEU A 168 -0.56 -14.24 7.91
C LEU A 168 -1.65 -15.26 7.59
N ILE A 169 -1.52 -15.95 6.46
CA ILE A 169 -2.22 -17.20 6.27
C ILE A 169 -1.39 -18.17 7.09
N ASP A 170 -1.78 -18.33 8.35
CA ASP A 170 -1.37 -19.52 9.09
C ASP A 170 -1.92 -20.68 8.26
N LEU A 171 -1.04 -21.44 7.61
CA LEU A 171 -1.43 -22.59 6.80
C LEU A 171 -2.17 -23.65 7.65
N PHE A 172 -2.08 -23.52 8.98
CA PHE A 172 -2.78 -24.33 9.98
C PHE A 172 -4.28 -24.08 9.91
N GLY A 173 -5.01 -25.04 9.31
CA GLY A 173 -6.47 -25.09 9.35
C GLY A 173 -7.20 -24.47 8.16
N THR A 174 -6.49 -24.10 7.09
CA THR A 174 -7.12 -23.60 5.84
C THR A 174 -7.47 -24.70 4.83
N GLY A 175 -7.07 -25.95 5.08
CA GLY A 175 -7.45 -27.11 4.26
C GLY A 175 -6.61 -27.33 2.99
N ASP A 176 -5.62 -26.47 2.73
CA ASP A 176 -4.71 -26.61 1.59
C ASP A 176 -3.44 -27.42 1.91
N ILE A 177 -3.07 -27.51 3.20
CA ILE A 177 -1.95 -28.30 3.71
C ILE A 177 -2.36 -28.83 5.09
N ASP A 178 -2.42 -30.15 5.27
CA ASP A 178 -2.70 -30.74 6.57
C ASP A 178 -1.49 -30.53 7.49
N VAL A 179 -1.76 -30.27 8.78
CA VAL A 179 -0.70 -30.01 9.77
C VAL A 179 0.29 -31.18 9.86
N GLU A 180 -0.17 -32.39 9.56
CA GLU A 180 0.64 -33.61 9.52
C GLU A 180 1.65 -33.64 8.34
N ASP A 181 1.42 -32.85 7.28
CA ASP A 181 2.27 -32.80 6.07
C ASP A 181 3.44 -31.80 6.17
N LEU A 182 3.60 -31.13 7.32
CA LEU A 182 4.65 -30.11 7.55
C LEU A 182 5.76 -30.56 8.51
N TRP A 183 5.85 -31.87 8.75
CA TRP A 183 6.78 -32.49 9.68
C TRP A 183 7.84 -33.22 8.88
N TRP A 184 9.09 -33.07 9.29
CA TRP A 184 10.18 -33.88 8.80
C TRP A 184 10.79 -34.63 9.98
N GLU A 185 10.98 -35.93 9.82
CA GLU A 185 11.69 -36.77 10.77
C GLU A 185 12.93 -37.42 10.15
N THR A 186 13.83 -37.83 11.02
CA THR A 186 15.10 -38.42 10.63
C THR A 186 14.93 -39.71 9.84
N GLY A 187 15.59 -39.77 8.68
CA GLY A 187 15.49 -40.87 7.72
C GLY A 187 14.48 -40.61 6.60
N GLU A 188 13.69 -39.53 6.69
CA GLU A 188 12.80 -39.11 5.62
C GLU A 188 13.54 -38.26 4.57
N ALA A 189 13.01 -38.28 3.34
CA ALA A 189 13.50 -37.39 2.29
C ALA A 189 13.21 -35.92 2.65
N PRO A 190 13.99 -34.96 2.14
CA PRO A 190 13.71 -33.54 2.33
C PRO A 190 12.27 -33.19 1.92
N LEU A 191 11.57 -32.42 2.77
CA LEU A 191 10.17 -32.07 2.59
C LEU A 191 10.04 -30.72 1.87
N GLU A 192 9.47 -30.73 0.66
CA GLU A 192 9.19 -29.49 -0.07
C GLU A 192 7.96 -28.77 0.50
N LEU A 193 8.14 -27.52 0.91
CA LEU A 193 7.09 -26.72 1.58
C LEU A 193 6.17 -26.00 0.58
N LYS A 194 6.38 -26.21 -0.73
CA LYS A 194 5.57 -25.66 -1.84
C LYS A 194 5.41 -24.14 -1.78
N VAL A 195 6.41 -23.42 -1.29
CA VAL A 195 6.46 -21.94 -1.31
C VAL A 195 7.67 -21.53 -2.12
N ASN A 196 7.45 -20.77 -3.18
CA ASN A 196 8.54 -20.19 -3.97
C ASN A 196 9.18 -19.02 -3.22
N GLU A 197 10.49 -18.78 -3.41
CA GLU A 197 11.21 -17.66 -2.81
C GLU A 197 10.62 -16.29 -3.18
N THR A 198 9.97 -16.17 -4.34
CA THR A 198 9.28 -14.93 -4.74
C THR A 198 7.87 -14.82 -4.20
N GLU A 199 7.30 -15.91 -3.66
CA GLU A 199 5.93 -16.01 -3.18
C GLU A 199 5.83 -15.98 -1.65
N GLY A 200 6.94 -16.04 -0.92
CA GLY A 200 6.91 -16.06 0.54
C GLY A 200 8.25 -16.32 1.21
N PHE A 201 8.19 -16.67 2.49
CA PHE A 201 9.32 -17.19 3.25
C PHE A 201 8.87 -18.29 4.23
N CYS A 202 9.76 -19.22 4.53
CA CYS A 202 9.53 -20.28 5.51
C CYS A 202 10.58 -20.25 6.63
N PHE A 203 10.22 -20.74 7.82
CA PHE A 203 11.09 -20.79 8.98
C PHE A 203 10.77 -22.01 9.86
N LEU A 204 11.75 -22.46 10.65
CA LEU A 204 11.55 -23.50 11.66
C LEU A 204 10.64 -22.98 12.77
N ALA A 205 9.55 -23.69 13.05
CA ALA A 205 8.60 -23.32 14.09
C ALA A 205 8.67 -24.22 15.32
N GLY A 206 9.18 -25.44 15.16
CA GLY A 206 9.58 -26.28 16.26
C GLY A 206 10.61 -27.30 15.83
N ILE A 207 11.42 -27.70 16.81
CA ILE A 207 12.46 -28.71 16.69
C ILE A 207 12.25 -29.69 17.85
N PHE A 208 12.38 -30.99 17.59
CA PHE A 208 12.11 -32.01 18.60
C PHE A 208 13.01 -33.24 18.42
N GLY A 209 13.04 -34.08 19.47
CA GLY A 209 13.77 -35.34 19.49
C GLY A 209 15.22 -35.22 19.94
N GLU A 210 16.01 -36.25 19.61
CA GLU A 210 17.37 -36.46 20.11
C GLU A 210 18.42 -36.07 19.06
N PHE A 211 19.03 -34.89 19.24
CA PHE A 211 20.22 -34.43 18.51
C PHE A 211 21.45 -34.94 19.29
N ASN A 212 21.82 -36.19 19.08
CA ASN A 212 22.83 -36.87 19.88
C ASN A 212 24.25 -36.74 19.30
N ASP A 213 24.39 -36.17 18.10
CA ASP A 213 25.64 -35.70 17.51
C ASP A 213 25.69 -34.17 17.42
N PRO A 214 26.84 -33.52 17.69
CA PRO A 214 27.01 -32.08 17.46
C PRO A 214 26.80 -31.62 16.00
N SER A 215 26.84 -32.55 15.05
CA SER A 215 26.64 -32.32 13.62
C SER A 215 25.19 -32.59 13.19
N ASP A 216 24.32 -33.09 14.08
CA ASP A 216 22.91 -33.26 13.78
C ASP A 216 22.27 -31.90 13.51
N SER A 217 21.42 -31.82 12.50
CA SER A 217 20.86 -30.56 12.07
C SER A 217 19.44 -30.70 11.53
N VAL A 218 18.70 -29.61 11.64
CA VAL A 218 17.45 -29.36 10.92
C VAL A 218 17.51 -27.94 10.38
N GLU A 219 17.10 -27.75 9.15
CA GLU A 219 17.19 -26.45 8.49
C GLU A 219 16.10 -26.26 7.44
N ILE A 220 15.87 -24.98 7.13
CA ILE A 220 15.07 -24.56 5.98
C ILE A 220 16.05 -24.06 4.93
N LEU A 221 16.06 -24.69 3.77
CA LEU A 221 16.94 -24.35 2.65
C LEU A 221 16.11 -24.03 1.40
N LEU A 222 16.73 -23.29 0.47
CA LEU A 222 16.17 -23.02 -0.85
C LEU A 222 16.75 -24.02 -1.86
N LYS A 223 15.87 -24.74 -2.54
CA LYS A 223 16.23 -25.68 -3.62
C LYS A 223 15.33 -25.44 -4.81
N GLU A 224 15.94 -25.17 -5.96
CA GLU A 224 15.22 -24.92 -7.23
C GLU A 224 14.13 -23.83 -7.11
N GLY A 225 14.37 -22.81 -6.28
CA GLY A 225 13.46 -21.69 -6.04
C GLY A 225 12.36 -21.94 -5.02
N PHE A 226 12.28 -23.14 -4.42
CA PHE A 226 11.29 -23.47 -3.38
C PHE A 226 11.94 -23.73 -2.03
N PHE A 227 11.22 -23.41 -0.95
CA PHE A 227 11.64 -23.73 0.41
C PHE A 227 11.47 -25.23 0.70
N VAL A 228 12.49 -25.82 1.32
CA VAL A 228 12.55 -27.23 1.70
C VAL A 228 12.96 -27.34 3.16
N LEU A 229 12.28 -28.19 3.93
CA LEU A 229 12.68 -28.61 5.27
C LEU A 229 13.53 -29.88 5.17
N ASN A 230 14.71 -29.85 5.77
CA ASN A 230 15.68 -30.94 5.73
C ASN A 230 16.38 -31.10 7.08
N GLY A 231 17.08 -32.21 7.26
CA GLY A 231 18.03 -32.39 8.34
C GLY A 231 19.05 -33.49 8.06
N GLU A 232 20.10 -33.53 8.87
CA GLU A 232 21.16 -34.53 8.83
C GLU A 232 21.28 -35.23 10.17
N ASN A 233 21.48 -36.55 10.15
CA ASN A 233 21.68 -37.38 11.34
C ASN A 233 22.94 -38.23 11.18
N PHE A 234 23.91 -38.00 12.06
CA PHE A 234 25.24 -38.61 11.94
C PHE A 234 25.48 -39.79 12.88
N ASN A 235 24.82 -39.86 14.05
CA ASN A 235 25.04 -40.92 15.04
C ASN A 235 23.77 -41.55 15.63
N GLY A 236 22.67 -41.54 14.87
CA GLY A 236 21.41 -42.17 15.25
C GLY A 236 20.54 -41.26 16.11
N GLY A 237 19.59 -41.83 16.85
CA GLY A 237 18.54 -41.03 17.51
C GLY A 237 17.42 -40.64 16.54
N SER A 238 16.30 -40.19 17.12
CA SER A 238 15.13 -39.73 16.38
C SER A 238 14.91 -38.27 16.70
N HIS A 239 15.17 -37.41 15.72
CA HIS A 239 14.90 -35.98 15.76
C HIS A 239 14.16 -35.52 14.51
N GLY A 240 13.53 -34.36 14.62
CA GLY A 240 12.73 -33.79 13.57
C GLY A 240 12.43 -32.32 13.81
N ALA A 241 11.71 -31.73 12.87
CA ALA A 241 11.26 -30.36 12.95
C ALA A 241 9.95 -30.18 12.19
N TYR A 242 9.28 -29.07 12.45
CA TYR A 242 8.20 -28.61 11.60
C TYR A 242 8.40 -27.14 11.23
N ALA A 243 7.95 -26.80 10.03
CA ALA A 243 8.11 -25.48 9.46
C ALA A 243 6.80 -24.69 9.49
N LYS A 244 6.92 -23.37 9.46
CA LYS A 244 5.84 -22.46 9.09
C LYS A 244 6.26 -21.64 7.88
N CYS A 245 5.30 -21.36 7.00
CA CYS A 245 5.52 -20.50 5.86
C CYS A 245 4.53 -19.34 5.84
N VAL A 246 4.99 -18.21 5.33
CA VAL A 246 4.19 -17.01 5.09
C VAL A 246 4.27 -16.71 3.61
N ARG A 247 3.12 -16.70 2.92
CA ARG A 247 3.04 -16.29 1.51
C ARG A 247 2.77 -14.79 1.40
N TYR A 248 3.43 -14.15 0.44
CA TYR A 248 3.09 -12.84 -0.07
C TYR A 248 1.80 -12.97 -0.89
N SER A 249 0.75 -12.26 -0.49
CA SER A 249 -0.46 -12.19 -1.31
C SER A 249 -0.28 -11.11 -2.37
N HIS A 250 -0.29 -11.50 -3.64
CA HIS A 250 -0.49 -10.60 -4.78
C HIS A 250 -1.93 -10.07 -4.82
#